data_AF-K3W8W6-F1
#
_entry.id   AF-K3W8W6-F1
#
_cell.length_a   1.000
_cell.length_b   1.000
_cell.length_c   1.000
_cell.angle_alpha   90.00
_cell.angle_beta   90.00
_cell.angle_gamma   90.00
#
_symmetry.space_group_name_H-M   'P 1'
#
loop_
_entity.id
_entity.type
_entity.pdbx_description
1 polymer ?
#
loop_
_entity_poly.entity_id
_entity_poly.type
_entity_poly.pdbx_seq_one_letter_code
_entity_poly.pdbx_strand_id
1 'polypeptide(L)'
;GRISNATKRLKDAHNITSEKTQVEAVKKRTRDDEMEELKSSVMFRDDSARLRLLLETRRIVLNSLPFRAGEYYDSMLINDLIVKDQFRTVINAKTVMHSIIEMYAAVKREIKRVYEKVCKMHAKYLGVHVYFVDEKWKFNSAMLGTRRFNPSYVDREAGIRHPFKRWIADMLSDFGLPSDNFFGAMSDGGSDVK
;
A
#
# COMPACT_ATOMS: atom_id res chain seq x y z
N GLY A 1 -20.33 -0.93 -39.42
CA GLY A 1 -19.06 -1.25 -40.08
C GLY A 1 -17.98 -1.39 -39.03
N ARG A 2 -17.30 -2.55 -38.98
CA ARG A 2 -16.21 -2.82 -38.03
C ARG A 2 -15.02 -1.90 -38.33
N ILE A 3 -14.59 -1.10 -37.36
CA ILE A 3 -13.33 -0.34 -37.42
C ILE A 3 -12.20 -1.34 -37.18
N SER A 4 -11.75 -2.01 -38.24
CA SER A 4 -10.58 -2.88 -38.18
C SER A 4 -9.32 -2.03 -38.09
N ASN A 5 -8.64 -2.11 -36.95
CA ASN A 5 -7.25 -1.69 -36.66
C ASN A 5 -6.63 -0.71 -37.66
N ALA A 6 -6.63 0.58 -37.34
CA ALA A 6 -5.95 1.63 -38.11
C ALA A 6 -4.47 1.30 -38.39
N THR A 7 -3.79 0.64 -37.46
CA THR A 7 -2.41 0.15 -37.61
C THR A 7 -2.26 -0.92 -38.69
N LYS A 8 -3.29 -1.73 -38.95
CA LYS A 8 -3.26 -2.73 -40.02
C LYS A 8 -3.40 -2.05 -41.38
N ARG A 9 -4.31 -1.08 -41.51
CA ARG A 9 -4.46 -0.29 -42.75
C ARG A 9 -3.23 0.55 -43.07
N LEU A 10 -2.57 1.14 -42.06
CA LEU A 10 -1.33 1.90 -42.26
C LEU A 10 -0.17 1.01 -42.73
N LYS A 11 -0.09 -0.22 -42.20
CA LYS A 11 0.89 -1.21 -42.66
C LYS A 11 0.58 -1.67 -44.09
N ASP A 12 -0.67 -1.99 -44.38
CA ASP A 12 -1.08 -2.57 -45.67
C ASP A 12 -1.10 -1.52 -46.81
N ALA A 13 -1.45 -0.26 -46.53
CA ALA A 13 -1.56 0.80 -47.54
C ALA A 13 -0.33 1.72 -47.64
N HIS A 14 0.44 1.88 -46.55
CA HIS A 14 1.54 2.84 -46.49
C HIS A 14 2.89 2.22 -46.11
N ASN A 15 2.96 0.90 -45.89
CA ASN A 15 4.17 0.19 -45.46
C ASN A 15 4.82 0.76 -44.18
N ILE A 16 4.04 1.51 -43.39
CA ILE A 16 4.50 2.11 -42.13
C ILE A 16 4.36 1.05 -41.05
N THR A 17 5.48 0.60 -40.50
CA THR A 17 5.52 -0.28 -39.33
C THR A 17 5.71 0.56 -38.08
N SER A 18 4.67 0.66 -37.25
CA SER A 18 4.85 1.14 -35.88
C SER A 18 5.43 -0.01 -35.05
N GLU A 19 6.69 0.12 -34.64
CA GLU A 19 7.24 -0.76 -33.62
C GLU A 19 6.40 -0.65 -32.34
N LYS A 20 6.12 -1.79 -31.71
CA LYS A 20 5.46 -1.78 -30.40
C LYS A 20 6.44 -1.20 -29.40
N THR A 21 6.08 -0.07 -28.79
CA THR A 21 6.91 0.55 -27.76
C THR A 21 7.17 -0.44 -26.62
N GLN A 22 8.40 -0.49 -26.11
CA GLN A 22 8.79 -1.40 -25.02
C GLN A 22 7.84 -1.33 -23.81
N VAL A 23 7.27 -0.15 -23.55
CA VAL A 23 6.25 0.07 -22.51
C VAL A 23 4.97 -0.75 -22.73
N GLU A 24 4.49 -0.86 -23.97
CA GLU A 24 3.31 -1.69 -24.28
C GLU A 24 3.61 -3.18 -24.15
N ALA A 25 4.82 -3.60 -24.54
CA ALA A 25 5.25 -4.99 -24.41
C ALA A 25 5.37 -5.41 -22.93
N VAL A 26 5.91 -4.55 -22.07
CA VAL A 26 6.02 -4.78 -20.62
C VAL A 26 4.63 -4.81 -19.97
N LYS A 27 3.76 -3.84 -20.25
CA LYS A 27 2.38 -3.82 -19.72
C LYS A 27 1.59 -5.07 -20.10
N LYS A 28 1.77 -5.58 -21.31
CA LYS A 28 1.12 -6.82 -21.75
C LYS A 28 1.58 -8.02 -20.91
N ARG A 29 2.89 -8.17 -20.68
CA ARG A 29 3.43 -9.26 -19.83
C ARG A 29 2.84 -9.19 -18.42
N THR A 30 2.82 -8.01 -17.79
CA THR A 30 2.23 -7.84 -16.45
C THR A 30 0.76 -8.26 -16.39
N ARG A 31 -0.04 -7.90 -17.40
CA ARG A 31 -1.46 -8.29 -17.44
C ARG A 31 -1.65 -9.78 -17.64
N ASP A 32 -0.83 -10.41 -18.48
CA ASP A 32 -0.91 -11.84 -18.74
C ASP A 32 -0.47 -12.63 -17.49
N ASP A 33 0.53 -12.14 -16.74
CA ASP A 33 0.95 -12.70 -15.45
C ASP A 33 -0.16 -12.58 -14.38
N GLU A 34 -0.78 -11.39 -14.23
CA GLU A 34 -1.91 -11.18 -13.32
C GLU A 34 -3.11 -12.10 -13.66
N MET A 35 -3.34 -12.35 -14.95
CA MET A 35 -4.41 -13.23 -15.39
C MET A 35 -4.16 -14.69 -15.00
N GLU A 36 -2.93 -15.18 -15.17
CA GLU A 36 -2.56 -16.53 -14.75
C GLU A 36 -2.59 -16.68 -13.22
N GLU A 37 -2.14 -15.67 -12.48
CA GLU A 37 -2.27 -15.65 -11.02
C GLU A 37 -3.74 -15.78 -10.59
N LEU A 38 -4.63 -14.98 -11.18
CA LEU A 38 -6.07 -15.03 -10.89
C LEU A 38 -6.66 -16.40 -11.21
N LYS A 39 -6.35 -17.00 -12.37
CA LYS A 39 -6.84 -18.33 -12.73
C LYS A 39 -6.33 -19.43 -11.80
N SER A 40 -5.10 -19.29 -11.29
CA SER A 40 -4.50 -20.25 -10.35
C SER A 40 -5.01 -20.10 -8.92
N SER A 41 -5.69 -18.99 -8.62
CA SER A 41 -6.17 -18.70 -7.27
C SER A 41 -7.27 -19.67 -6.81
N VAL A 42 -7.25 -19.99 -5.52
CA VAL A 42 -8.28 -20.83 -4.87
C VAL A 42 -9.68 -20.21 -5.05
N MET A 43 -9.77 -18.88 -5.01
CA MET A 43 -11.04 -18.16 -5.17
C MET A 43 -11.62 -18.31 -6.57
N PHE A 44 -10.80 -18.40 -7.62
CA PHE A 44 -11.29 -18.65 -8.97
C PHE A 44 -11.96 -20.02 -9.07
N ARG A 45 -11.40 -21.05 -8.42
CA ARG A 45 -11.95 -22.41 -8.44
C ARG A 45 -13.18 -22.56 -7.54
N ASP A 46 -13.10 -22.04 -6.31
CA ASP A 46 -14.07 -22.36 -5.26
C ASP A 46 -15.22 -21.34 -5.18
N ASP A 47 -14.98 -20.08 -5.56
CA ASP A 47 -15.98 -18.99 -5.50
C ASP A 47 -15.77 -17.94 -6.62
N SER A 48 -15.92 -18.39 -7.86
CA SER A 48 -15.81 -17.58 -9.09
C SER A 48 -16.71 -16.33 -9.05
N ALA A 49 -17.93 -16.43 -8.51
CA ALA A 49 -18.87 -15.32 -8.43
C ALA A 49 -18.38 -14.21 -7.48
N ARG A 50 -17.82 -14.59 -6.33
CA ARG A 50 -17.19 -13.63 -5.41
C ARG A 50 -15.94 -13.00 -6.01
N LEU A 51 -15.11 -13.77 -6.71
CA LEU A 51 -13.94 -13.23 -7.39
C LEU A 51 -14.33 -12.10 -8.34
N ARG A 52 -15.40 -12.29 -9.13
CA ARG A 52 -15.92 -11.24 -10.02
C ARG A 52 -16.38 -10.00 -9.24
N LEU A 53 -17.13 -10.18 -8.15
CA LEU A 53 -17.61 -9.06 -7.34
C LEU A 53 -16.44 -8.22 -6.80
N LEU A 54 -15.36 -8.86 -6.34
CA LEU A 54 -14.17 -8.18 -5.85
C LEU A 54 -13.43 -7.44 -6.97
N LEU A 55 -13.32 -8.04 -8.16
CA LEU A 55 -12.72 -7.38 -9.33
C LEU A 55 -13.51 -6.15 -9.78
N GLU A 56 -14.84 -6.24 -9.79
CA GLU A 56 -15.71 -5.11 -10.12
C GLU A 56 -15.67 -4.03 -9.04
N THR A 57 -15.62 -4.43 -7.77
CA THR A 57 -15.41 -3.49 -6.66
C THR A 57 -14.07 -2.76 -6.80
N ARG A 58 -12.99 -3.49 -7.12
CA ARG A 58 -11.67 -2.92 -7.40
C ARG A 58 -11.73 -1.95 -8.58
N ARG A 59 -12.40 -2.31 -9.68
CA ARG A 59 -12.58 -1.44 -10.85
C ARG A 59 -13.30 -0.15 -10.47
N ILE A 60 -14.38 -0.24 -9.70
CA ILE A 60 -15.18 0.91 -9.27
C ILE A 60 -14.34 1.85 -8.40
N VAL A 61 -13.67 1.32 -7.36
CA VAL A 61 -12.88 2.11 -6.42
C VAL A 61 -11.66 2.75 -7.10
N LEU A 62 -10.88 1.96 -7.85
CA LEU A 62 -9.62 2.45 -8.43
C LEU A 62 -9.81 3.44 -9.58
N ASN A 63 -10.97 3.44 -10.24
CA ASN A 63 -11.29 4.38 -11.32
C ASN A 63 -12.32 5.42 -10.89
N SER A 64 -12.62 5.53 -9.59
CA SER A 64 -13.60 6.48 -9.04
C SER A 64 -14.96 6.45 -9.74
N LEU A 65 -15.44 5.26 -10.13
CA LEU A 65 -16.74 5.10 -10.78
C LEU A 65 -17.87 5.19 -9.75
N PRO A 66 -19.09 5.55 -10.17
CA PRO A 66 -20.26 5.48 -9.30
C PRO A 66 -20.47 4.06 -8.75
N PHE A 67 -20.84 3.92 -7.47
CA PHE A 67 -21.08 2.60 -6.87
C PHE A 67 -22.23 1.82 -7.53
N ARG A 68 -23.11 2.53 -8.23
CA ARG A 68 -24.18 1.96 -9.05
C ARG A 68 -23.75 1.57 -10.46
N ALA A 69 -22.46 1.61 -10.80
CA ALA A 69 -21.97 1.31 -12.15
C ALA A 69 -22.41 -0.07 -12.66
N GLY A 70 -22.56 -1.06 -11.77
CA GLY A 70 -23.09 -2.38 -12.11
C GLY A 70 -24.60 -2.45 -12.35
N GLU A 71 -25.35 -1.44 -11.90
CA GLU A 71 -26.82 -1.34 -12.03
C GLU A 71 -27.26 -0.63 -13.31
N TYR A 72 -26.32 -0.02 -14.05
CA TYR A 72 -26.63 0.57 -15.34
C TYR A 72 -27.12 -0.51 -16.30
N TYR A 73 -28.12 -0.17 -17.11
CA TYR A 73 -28.75 -1.09 -18.04
C TYR A 73 -27.73 -1.77 -18.96
N ASP A 74 -26.79 -1.01 -19.52
CA ASP A 74 -25.73 -1.54 -20.37
C ASP A 74 -24.81 -2.51 -19.61
N SER A 75 -24.51 -2.22 -18.35
CA SER A 75 -23.72 -3.11 -17.50
C SER A 75 -24.46 -4.42 -17.25
N MET A 76 -25.76 -4.38 -16.97
CA MET A 76 -26.60 -5.56 -16.82
C MET A 76 -26.68 -6.37 -18.11
N LEU A 77 -26.87 -5.71 -19.25
CA LEU A 77 -26.97 -6.36 -20.56
C LEU A 77 -25.66 -7.03 -20.96
N ILE A 78 -24.51 -6.37 -20.75
CA ILE A 78 -23.18 -6.96 -20.96
C ILE A 78 -22.99 -8.17 -20.04
N ASN A 79 -23.41 -8.06 -18.78
CA ASN A 79 -23.31 -9.12 -17.80
C ASN A 79 -24.12 -10.35 -18.20
N ASP A 80 -25.34 -10.16 -18.71
CA ASP A 80 -26.21 -11.25 -19.13
C ASP A 80 -25.75 -11.89 -20.43
N LEU A 81 -25.22 -11.09 -21.36
CA LEU A 81 -24.80 -11.54 -22.69
C LEU A 81 -23.45 -12.25 -22.71
N ILE A 82 -22.46 -11.76 -21.97
CA ILE A 82 -21.05 -12.18 -22.12
C ILE A 82 -20.56 -13.02 -20.95
N VAL A 83 -21.09 -12.80 -19.74
CA VAL A 83 -20.49 -13.43 -18.55
C VAL A 83 -21.07 -14.82 -18.30
N LYS A 84 -20.16 -15.80 -18.20
CA LYS A 84 -20.50 -17.19 -17.91
C LYS A 84 -21.23 -17.33 -16.58
N ASP A 85 -22.11 -18.32 -16.50
CA ASP A 85 -22.95 -18.58 -15.33
C ASP A 85 -22.17 -18.72 -14.02
N GLN A 86 -21.01 -19.39 -14.04
CA GLN A 86 -20.16 -19.56 -12.85
C GLN A 86 -19.65 -18.24 -12.24
N PHE A 87 -19.61 -17.16 -13.03
CA PHE A 87 -19.20 -15.84 -12.57
C PHE A 87 -20.40 -14.92 -12.35
N ARG A 88 -21.66 -15.37 -12.57
CA ARG A 88 -22.83 -14.49 -12.40
C ARG A 88 -22.98 -14.09 -10.94
N THR A 89 -23.02 -12.78 -10.71
CA THR A 89 -23.21 -12.16 -9.41
C THR A 89 -23.93 -10.84 -9.58
N VAL A 90 -24.73 -10.46 -8.59
CA VAL A 90 -25.45 -9.20 -8.60
C VAL A 90 -24.49 -8.08 -8.17
N ILE A 91 -24.22 -7.15 -9.06
CA ILE A 91 -23.37 -5.99 -8.79
C ILE A 91 -24.28 -4.78 -8.59
N ASN A 92 -24.43 -4.37 -7.34
CA ASN A 92 -25.22 -3.21 -6.95
C ASN A 92 -24.48 -2.41 -5.88
N ALA A 93 -24.91 -1.19 -5.61
CA ALA A 93 -24.23 -0.30 -4.67
C ALA A 93 -24.09 -0.93 -3.27
N LYS A 94 -25.07 -1.72 -2.83
CA LYS A 94 -25.03 -2.42 -1.54
C LYS A 94 -23.92 -3.46 -1.50
N THR A 95 -23.87 -4.37 -2.48
CA THR A 95 -22.88 -5.44 -2.56
C THR A 95 -21.47 -4.87 -2.73
N VAL A 96 -21.30 -3.87 -3.59
CA VAL A 96 -20.04 -3.13 -3.76
C VAL A 96 -19.58 -2.53 -2.44
N MET A 97 -20.47 -1.84 -1.71
CA MET A 97 -20.12 -1.25 -0.42
C MET A 97 -19.67 -2.28 0.62
N HIS A 98 -20.36 -3.43 0.71
CA HIS A 98 -19.93 -4.52 1.61
C HIS A 98 -18.56 -5.07 1.22
N SER A 99 -18.32 -5.27 -0.08
CA SER A 99 -17.03 -5.71 -0.59
C SER A 99 -15.92 -4.71 -0.33
N ILE A 100 -16.18 -3.39 -0.38
CA ILE A 100 -15.22 -2.35 0.00
C ILE A 100 -14.79 -2.53 1.47
N ILE A 101 -15.76 -2.68 2.37
CA ILE A 101 -15.50 -2.86 3.80
C ILE A 101 -14.67 -4.13 4.04
N GLU A 102 -15.03 -5.23 3.35
CA GLU A 102 -14.32 -6.50 3.44
C GLU A 102 -12.87 -6.38 2.94
N MET A 103 -12.67 -5.79 1.76
CA MET A 103 -11.35 -5.55 1.17
C MET A 103 -10.50 -4.69 2.09
N TYR A 104 -11.06 -3.61 2.64
CA TYR A 104 -10.37 -2.76 3.61
C TYR A 104 -9.96 -3.52 4.87
N ALA A 105 -10.86 -4.33 5.44
CA ALA A 105 -10.56 -5.16 6.60
C ALA A 105 -9.49 -6.23 6.31
N ALA A 106 -9.48 -6.80 5.11
CA ALA A 106 -8.45 -7.74 4.67
C ALA A 106 -7.07 -7.05 4.56
N VAL A 107 -7.00 -5.92 3.86
CA VAL A 107 -5.76 -5.13 3.71
C VAL A 107 -5.25 -4.66 5.07
N LYS A 108 -6.11 -4.15 5.94
CA LYS A 108 -5.73 -3.74 7.30
C LYS A 108 -5.11 -4.88 8.10
N ARG A 109 -5.70 -6.09 8.02
CA ARG A 109 -5.14 -7.28 8.68
C ARG A 109 -3.78 -7.67 8.10
N GLU A 110 -3.63 -7.59 6.79
CA GLU A 110 -2.37 -7.94 6.14
C GLU A 110 -1.26 -6.94 6.47
N ILE A 111 -1.55 -5.64 6.45
CA ILE A 111 -0.62 -4.60 6.92
C ILE A 111 -0.23 -4.85 8.37
N LYS A 112 -1.20 -5.16 9.24
CA LYS A 112 -0.90 -5.49 10.64
C LYS A 112 0.02 -6.71 10.76
N ARG A 113 -0.20 -7.77 9.98
CA ARG A 113 0.68 -8.95 9.96
C ARG A 113 2.08 -8.63 9.47
N VAL A 114 2.22 -7.84 8.41
CA VAL A 114 3.52 -7.38 7.91
C VAL A 114 4.22 -6.57 8.99
N TYR A 115 3.51 -5.63 9.61
CA TYR A 115 4.04 -4.82 10.70
C TYR A 115 4.46 -5.68 11.89
N GLU A 116 3.64 -6.63 12.33
CA GLU A 116 4.01 -7.58 13.38
C GLU A 116 5.20 -8.47 12.97
N LYS A 117 5.30 -8.91 11.73
CA LYS A 117 6.42 -9.73 11.26
C LYS A 117 7.73 -8.94 11.23
N VAL A 118 7.68 -7.67 10.81
CA VAL A 118 8.83 -6.76 10.80
C VAL A 118 9.22 -6.33 12.23
N CYS A 119 8.24 -6.05 13.09
CA CYS A 119 8.46 -5.60 14.46
C CYS A 119 8.66 -6.72 15.49
N LYS A 120 8.38 -8.00 15.16
CA LYS A 120 8.73 -9.17 16.00
C LYS A 120 10.19 -9.60 15.85
N MET A 121 10.98 -8.96 14.99
CA MET A 121 12.41 -8.95 15.22
C MET A 121 12.64 -8.18 16.53
N HIS A 122 13.04 -8.87 17.61
CA HIS A 122 13.33 -8.36 18.97
C HIS A 122 14.48 -7.33 19.00
N ALA A 123 14.45 -6.36 18.10
CA ALA A 123 15.34 -5.23 18.06
C ALA A 123 14.57 -4.06 18.69
N LYS A 124 15.05 -3.58 19.84
CA LYS A 124 14.60 -2.30 20.35
C LYS A 124 15.10 -1.24 19.36
N TYR A 125 14.25 -0.30 18.99
CA TYR A 125 14.62 0.86 18.17
C TYR A 125 14.38 2.12 18.98
N LEU A 126 15.29 3.06 18.84
CA LEU A 126 15.17 4.39 19.43
C LEU A 126 15.00 5.40 18.31
N GLY A 127 13.89 6.14 18.35
CA GLY A 127 13.61 7.23 17.45
C GLY A 127 13.73 8.57 18.17
N VAL A 128 14.35 9.55 17.52
CA VAL A 128 14.36 10.94 18.01
C VAL A 128 13.48 11.77 17.10
N HIS A 129 12.38 12.29 17.65
CA HIS A 129 11.45 13.18 16.97
C HIS A 129 11.48 14.53 17.67
N VAL A 130 11.83 15.57 16.92
CA VAL A 130 11.93 16.94 17.44
C VAL A 130 10.70 17.72 17.04
N TYR A 131 10.12 18.40 18.02
CA TYR A 131 9.04 19.35 17.83
C TYR A 131 9.58 20.77 18.03
N PHE A 132 9.22 21.68 17.14
CA PHE A 132 9.67 23.07 17.21
C PHE A 132 8.63 24.02 16.63
N VAL A 133 8.72 25.29 17.00
CA VAL A 133 7.89 26.36 16.45
C VAL A 133 8.75 27.19 15.52
N ASP A 134 8.28 27.40 14.29
CA ASP A 134 9.00 28.22 13.31
C ASP A 134 8.78 29.73 13.53
N GLU A 135 9.49 30.55 12.75
CA GLU A 135 9.37 32.02 12.76
C GLU A 135 7.95 32.51 12.44
N LYS A 136 7.11 31.67 11.82
CA LYS A 136 5.71 31.95 11.48
C LYS A 136 4.73 31.44 12.53
N TRP A 137 5.22 31.10 13.73
CA TRP A 137 4.44 30.55 14.84
C TRP A 137 3.70 29.25 14.50
N LYS A 138 4.21 28.48 13.53
CA LYS A 138 3.66 27.17 13.20
C LYS A 138 4.41 26.08 13.95
N PHE A 139 3.62 25.18 14.51
CA PHE A 139 4.12 23.95 15.11
C PHE A 139 4.55 22.98 14.02
N ASN A 140 5.83 22.62 14.02
CA ASN A 140 6.43 21.68 13.09
C ASN A 140 7.09 20.54 13.85
N SER A 141 7.29 19.42 13.17
CA SER A 141 8.01 18.28 13.72
C SER A 141 8.90 17.63 12.66
N ALA A 142 10.06 17.16 13.08
CA ALA A 142 11.04 16.50 12.22
C ALA A 142 11.57 15.24 12.89
N MET A 143 11.49 14.10 12.19
CA MET A 143 12.08 12.84 12.65
C MET A 143 13.55 12.84 12.27
N LEU A 144 14.42 13.05 13.26
CA LEU A 144 15.87 13.10 13.06
C LEU A 144 16.43 11.72 12.72
N GLY A 145 15.85 10.67 13.29
CA GLY A 145 16.22 9.32 12.88
C GLY A 145 15.62 8.24 13.75
N THR A 146 15.80 7.01 13.28
CA THR A 146 15.47 5.78 14.02
C THR A 146 16.67 4.86 13.95
N ARG A 147 17.23 4.48 15.10
CA ARG A 147 18.39 3.59 15.20
C ARG A 147 18.06 2.36 16.01
N ARG A 148 18.69 1.24 15.67
CA ARG A 148 18.52 -0.05 16.38
C ARG A 148 19.24 -0.02 17.72
N PHE A 149 18.52 0.24 18.81
CA PHE A 149 19.06 0.26 20.16
C PHE A 149 19.44 -1.15 20.66
N ASN A 150 20.74 -1.44 20.65
CA ASN A 150 21.29 -2.71 21.13
C ASN A 150 22.55 -2.48 21.97
N PRO A 151 22.43 -1.97 23.21
CA PRO A 151 23.59 -1.77 24.08
C PRO A 151 24.23 -3.12 24.43
N SER A 152 25.56 -3.15 24.53
CA SER A 152 26.30 -4.37 24.88
C SER A 152 25.99 -4.82 26.31
N TYR A 153 26.38 -6.04 26.69
CA TYR A 153 26.14 -6.55 28.06
C TYR A 153 26.84 -5.68 29.12
N VAL A 154 28.08 -5.25 28.84
CA VAL A 154 28.88 -4.38 29.71
C VAL A 154 28.20 -3.02 29.90
N ASP A 155 27.65 -2.46 28.81
CA ASP A 155 26.94 -1.17 28.86
C ASP A 155 25.66 -1.22 29.74
N ARG A 156 25.11 -2.41 29.99
CA ARG A 156 23.90 -2.62 30.78
C ARG A 156 24.18 -2.87 32.26
N GLU A 157 25.42 -3.15 32.64
CA GLU A 157 25.79 -3.54 34.01
C GLU A 157 25.46 -2.44 35.04
N ALA A 158 25.59 -1.17 34.64
CA ALA A 158 25.20 0.00 35.43
C ALA A 158 23.77 0.52 35.15
N GLY A 159 22.97 -0.23 34.38
CA GLY A 159 21.62 0.15 33.95
C GLY A 159 21.54 0.80 32.56
N ILE A 160 20.33 0.91 32.03
CA ILE A 160 20.09 1.26 30.61
C ILE A 160 20.06 2.77 30.32
N ARG A 161 19.98 3.60 31.36
CA ARG A 161 19.89 5.07 31.24
C ARG A 161 21.11 5.69 30.57
N HIS A 162 22.31 5.24 30.93
CA HIS A 162 23.54 5.83 30.41
C HIS A 162 23.75 5.53 28.90
N PRO A 163 23.59 4.28 28.42
CA PRO A 163 23.61 3.99 26.99
C PRO A 163 22.52 4.72 26.21
N PHE A 164 21.32 4.82 26.79
CA PHE A 164 20.20 5.54 26.19
C PHE A 164 20.48 7.03 26.01
N LYS A 165 21.00 7.71 27.05
CA LYS A 165 21.40 9.13 26.99
C LYS A 165 22.49 9.36 25.96
N ARG A 166 23.52 8.51 25.94
CA ARG A 166 24.62 8.59 24.97
C ARG A 166 24.09 8.49 23.53
N TRP A 167 23.20 7.53 23.28
CA TRP A 167 22.61 7.32 21.97
C TRP A 167 21.78 8.50 21.45
N ILE A 168 21.01 9.16 22.32
CA ILE A 168 20.27 10.37 21.95
C ILE A 168 21.26 11.50 21.65
N ALA A 169 22.29 11.68 22.49
CA ALA A 169 23.31 12.69 22.26
C ALA A 169 24.04 12.49 20.93
N ASP A 170 24.40 11.24 20.59
CA ASP A 170 25.02 10.90 19.31
C ASP A 170 24.08 11.17 18.12
N MET A 171 22.78 10.86 18.24
CA MET A 171 21.81 11.17 17.19
C MET A 171 21.59 12.67 17.01
N LEU A 172 21.63 13.46 18.08
CA LEU A 172 21.48 14.91 18.00
C LEU A 172 22.75 15.58 17.47
N SER A 173 23.93 15.09 17.85
CA SER A 173 25.23 15.61 17.38
C SER A 173 25.44 15.40 15.89
N ASP A 174 24.92 14.32 15.30
CA ASP A 174 24.93 14.09 13.85
C ASP A 174 24.23 15.21 13.05
N PHE A 175 23.30 15.93 13.68
CA PHE A 175 22.61 17.10 13.10
C PHE A 175 23.16 18.44 13.62
N GLY A 176 24.25 18.43 14.38
CA GLY A 176 24.81 19.63 15.01
C GLY A 176 23.91 20.25 16.07
N LEU A 177 23.00 19.47 16.66
CA LEU A 177 22.05 19.93 17.67
C LEU A 177 22.56 19.54 19.06
N PRO A 178 23.11 20.46 19.86
CA PRO A 178 23.43 20.16 21.26
C PRO A 178 22.17 19.95 22.09
N SER A 179 22.28 19.18 23.18
CA SER A 179 21.17 18.91 24.10
C SER A 179 20.57 20.17 24.73
N ASP A 180 21.36 21.23 24.81
CA ASP A 180 20.98 22.50 25.46
C ASP A 180 19.99 23.32 24.61
N ASN A 181 19.82 22.96 23.33
CA ASN A 181 18.85 23.57 22.43
C ASN A 181 17.40 23.12 22.68
N PHE A 182 17.19 22.16 23.59
CA PHE A 182 15.88 21.55 23.81
C PHE A 182 15.31 21.91 25.18
N PHE A 183 14.07 22.41 25.18
CA PHE A 183 13.36 22.79 26.40
C PHE A 183 12.84 21.58 27.19
N GLY A 184 12.59 20.44 26.53
CA GLY A 184 12.09 19.25 27.18
C GLY A 184 12.02 18.05 26.24
N ALA A 185 11.78 16.87 26.83
CA ALA A 185 11.62 15.61 26.12
C ALA A 185 10.37 14.87 26.60
N MET A 186 9.72 14.12 25.71
CA MET A 186 8.57 13.27 26.02
C MET A 186 8.93 11.82 25.71
N SER A 187 8.68 10.93 26.67
CA SER A 187 8.83 9.47 26.50
C SER A 187 7.59 8.76 27.04
N ASP A 188 7.39 7.50 26.68
CA ASP A 188 6.23 6.68 27.04
C ASP A 188 6.23 6.21 28.52
N GLY A 189 7.10 6.76 29.37
CA GLY A 189 7.13 6.46 30.80
C GLY A 189 7.53 5.02 31.13
N GLY A 190 8.15 4.31 30.16
CA GLY A 190 8.68 2.96 30.37
C GLY A 190 9.71 2.91 31.50
N SER A 191 9.86 1.73 32.13
CA SER A 191 10.80 1.50 33.24
C SER A 191 12.25 1.86 32.88
N ASP A 192 12.59 1.76 31.60
CA ASP A 192 13.92 2.03 31.05
C ASP A 192 14.22 3.54 30.91
N VAL A 193 13.19 4.41 30.97
CA VAL A 193 13.29 5.86 30.71
C VAL A 193 12.95 6.71 31.94
N LYS A 194 12.33 6.13 32.96
CA LYS A 194 12.19 6.76 34.30
C LYS A 194 13.52 6.85 35.00
#